data_AF-A0A961DRI0-F1
#
_entry.id   AF-A0A961DRI0-F1
#
_cell.length_a   1.000
_cell.length_b   1.000
_cell.length_c   1.000
_cell.angle_alpha   90.00
_cell.angle_beta   90.00
_cell.angle_gamma   90.00
#
_symmetry.space_group_name_H-M   'P 1'
#
loop_
_entity.id
_entity.type
_entity.pdbx_description
1 polymer ?
#
loop_
_entity_poly.entity_id
_entity_poly.type
_entity_poly.pdbx_seq_one_letter_code
_entity_poly.pdbx_strand_id
1 'polypeptide(L)'
;MTEARRHEMYDGLIKSLGKETADILMENLPPVYWGDVATKADLEHLNNALSLKIDHVRSEVSGEIALLRSGMSGESGKLRSEVSGENALLRSDVEGEFGKFRSEMAGEFGKFRSEMAGEFGKF
;
A
#
# COMPACT_ATOMS: atom_id res chain seq x y z
N MET A 1 15.48 -46.90 -3.51
CA MET A 1 15.80 -48.34 -3.67
C MET A 1 16.59 -48.78 -2.44
N THR A 2 16.22 -49.87 -1.77
CA THR A 2 17.03 -50.42 -0.66
C THR A 2 18.32 -51.03 -1.20
N GLU A 3 19.37 -51.12 -0.38
CA GLU A 3 20.65 -51.75 -0.73
C GLU A 3 20.45 -53.13 -1.40
N ALA A 4 19.50 -53.91 -0.86
CA ALA A 4 19.13 -55.24 -1.35
C ALA A 4 18.63 -55.25 -2.80
N ARG A 5 17.80 -54.27 -3.21
CA ARG A 5 17.31 -54.18 -4.59
C ARG A 5 18.39 -53.70 -5.58
N ARG A 6 19.37 -52.91 -5.12
CA ARG A 6 20.56 -52.57 -5.93
C ARG A 6 21.38 -53.81 -6.23
N HIS A 7 21.53 -54.67 -5.23
CA HIS A 7 22.27 -55.91 -5.37
C HIS A 7 21.59 -56.89 -6.32
N GLU A 8 20.27 -57.12 -6.17
CA GLU A 8 19.52 -57.97 -7.12
C GLU A 8 19.58 -57.45 -8.56
N MET A 9 19.52 -56.13 -8.75
CA MET A 9 19.59 -55.53 -10.09
C MET A 9 20.99 -55.67 -10.69
N TYR A 10 22.04 -55.50 -9.88
CA TYR A 10 23.42 -55.71 -10.29
C TYR A 10 23.68 -57.16 -10.71
N ASP A 11 23.21 -58.14 -9.91
CA ASP A 11 23.33 -59.56 -10.22
C ASP A 11 22.61 -59.94 -11.52
N GLY A 12 21.42 -59.36 -11.75
CA GLY A 12 20.68 -59.50 -13.01
C GLY A 12 21.45 -58.95 -14.20
N LEU A 13 22.03 -57.75 -14.08
CA LEU A 13 22.80 -57.07 -15.13
C LEU A 13 24.08 -57.83 -15.49
N ILE A 14 24.81 -58.35 -14.51
CA ILE A 14 26.00 -59.19 -14.73
C ILE A 14 25.63 -60.41 -15.60
N LYS A 15 24.52 -61.06 -15.28
CA LYS A 15 24.08 -62.30 -15.94
C LYS A 15 23.70 -62.09 -17.41
N SER A 16 23.19 -60.91 -17.76
CA SER A 16 22.71 -60.59 -19.11
C SER A 16 23.71 -59.83 -19.99
N LEU A 17 24.53 -58.96 -19.40
CA LEU A 17 25.36 -57.99 -20.15
C LEU A 17 26.86 -58.11 -19.82
N GLY A 18 27.23 -58.92 -18.83
CA GLY A 18 28.61 -59.04 -18.34
C GLY A 18 28.95 -58.01 -17.27
N LYS A 19 29.97 -58.33 -16.47
CA LYS A 19 30.35 -57.58 -15.27
C LYS A 19 30.71 -56.13 -15.55
N GLU A 20 31.49 -55.90 -16.59
CA GLU A 20 32.04 -54.58 -16.93
C GLU A 20 30.95 -53.57 -17.34
N THR A 21 29.96 -54.03 -18.12
CA THR A 21 28.80 -53.19 -18.48
C THR A 21 27.86 -52.95 -17.30
N ALA A 22 27.71 -53.94 -16.41
CA ALA A 22 26.90 -53.80 -15.19
C ALA A 22 27.51 -52.79 -14.21
N ASP A 23 28.84 -52.80 -14.04
CA ASP A 23 29.59 -51.83 -13.21
C ASP A 23 29.36 -50.40 -13.70
N ILE A 24 29.51 -50.16 -15.01
CA ILE A 24 29.29 -48.83 -15.61
C ILE A 24 27.84 -48.36 -15.40
N LEU A 25 26.84 -49.22 -15.60
CA LEU A 25 25.44 -48.85 -15.41
C LEU A 25 25.13 -48.55 -13.94
N MET A 26 25.72 -49.30 -13.00
CA MET A 26 25.55 -49.07 -11.56
C MET A 26 26.27 -47.81 -11.07
N GLU A 27 27.41 -47.44 -11.65
CA GLU A 27 28.10 -46.18 -11.38
C GLU A 27 27.31 -44.95 -11.86
N ASN A 28 26.52 -45.10 -12.93
CA ASN A 28 25.70 -44.01 -13.49
C ASN A 28 24.31 -43.90 -12.86
N LEU A 29 23.93 -44.82 -11.97
CA LEU A 29 22.67 -44.76 -11.25
C LEU A 29 22.76 -43.71 -10.14
N PRO A 30 21.85 -42.72 -10.10
CA PRO A 30 21.88 -41.71 -9.05
C PRO A 30 21.73 -42.35 -7.67
N PRO A 31 22.35 -41.75 -6.64
CA PRO A 31 22.29 -42.26 -5.27
C PRO A 31 20.86 -42.27 -4.69
N VAL A 32 19.95 -41.48 -5.27
CA VAL A 32 18.51 -41.34 -4.95
C VAL A 32 17.62 -41.87 -6.08
N TYR A 33 16.37 -42.24 -5.76
CA TYR A 33 15.44 -42.82 -6.71
C TYR A 33 15.02 -41.82 -7.78
N TRP A 34 14.86 -42.27 -9.02
CA TRP A 34 14.44 -41.42 -10.15
C TRP A 34 13.05 -40.78 -9.95
N GLY A 35 12.17 -41.39 -9.16
CA GLY A 35 10.90 -40.78 -8.79
C GLY A 35 10.99 -39.79 -7.61
N ASP A 36 12.14 -39.69 -6.95
CA ASP A 36 12.41 -38.63 -5.96
C ASP A 36 13.01 -37.38 -6.63
N VAL A 37 13.44 -37.49 -7.89
CA VAL A 37 13.95 -36.36 -8.68
C VAL A 37 12.76 -35.63 -9.30
N ALA A 38 12.68 -34.33 -9.08
CA ALA A 38 11.64 -33.49 -9.67
C ALA A 38 11.62 -33.64 -11.20
N THR A 39 10.45 -33.94 -11.74
CA THR A 39 10.24 -34.06 -13.18
C THR A 39 10.08 -32.68 -13.83
N LYS A 40 10.16 -32.63 -15.16
CA LYS A 40 9.85 -31.39 -15.89
C LYS A 40 8.43 -30.90 -15.61
N ALA A 41 7.47 -31.82 -15.46
CA ALA A 41 6.09 -31.47 -15.14
C ALA A 41 5.99 -30.83 -13.74
N ASP A 42 6.72 -31.34 -12.75
CA ASP A 42 6.76 -30.75 -11.40
C ASP A 42 7.30 -29.32 -11.44
N LEU A 43 8.35 -29.08 -12.23
CA LEU A 43 8.92 -27.76 -12.43
C LEU A 43 7.97 -26.81 -13.18
N GLU A 44 7.28 -27.29 -14.22
CA GLU A 44 6.27 -26.50 -14.94
C GLU A 44 5.10 -26.13 -14.03
N HIS A 45 4.61 -27.07 -13.22
CA HIS A 45 3.56 -26.80 -12.24
C HIS A 45 4.01 -25.77 -11.20
N LEU A 46 5.24 -25.91 -10.68
CA LEU A 46 5.80 -24.95 -9.73
C LEU A 46 5.98 -23.57 -10.37
N ASN A 47 6.49 -23.50 -11.60
CA ASN A 47 6.67 -22.26 -12.34
C ASN A 47 5.34 -21.54 -12.58
N ASN A 48 4.31 -22.27 -12.99
CA ASN A 48 2.96 -21.72 -13.19
C ASN A 48 2.36 -21.22 -11.86
N ALA A 49 2.51 -21.99 -10.78
CA ALA A 49 2.02 -21.59 -9.46
C ALA A 49 2.74 -20.34 -8.94
N LEU A 50 4.06 -20.24 -9.16
CA LEU A 50 4.84 -19.05 -8.81
C LEU A 50 4.44 -17.83 -9.64
N SER A 51 4.26 -17.98 -10.95
CA SER A 51 3.84 -16.87 -11.82
C SER A 51 2.48 -16.33 -11.39
N LEU A 52 1.51 -17.22 -11.11
CA LEU A 52 0.20 -16.81 -10.59
C LEU A 52 0.30 -16.07 -9.25
N LYS A 53 1.16 -16.52 -8.33
CA LYS A 53 1.40 -15.82 -7.06
C LYS A 53 2.02 -14.44 -7.27
N ILE A 54 2.99 -14.32 -8.18
CA ILE A 54 3.61 -13.04 -8.52
C ILE A 54 2.57 -12.08 -9.10
N ASP A 55 1.75 -12.55 -10.04
CA ASP A 55 0.70 -11.75 -10.65
C ASP A 55 -0.36 -11.32 -9.63
N HIS A 56 -0.72 -12.22 -8.70
CA HIS A 56 -1.63 -11.90 -7.61
C HIS A 56 -1.08 -10.79 -6.70
N VAL A 57 0.14 -10.95 -6.18
CA VAL A 57 0.79 -9.94 -5.34
C VAL A 57 0.95 -8.61 -6.09
N ARG A 58 1.30 -8.65 -7.37
CA ARG A 58 1.39 -7.43 -8.19
C ARG A 58 0.05 -6.73 -8.32
N SER A 59 -1.03 -7.49 -8.49
CA SER A 59 -2.40 -6.95 -8.54
C SER A 59 -2.82 -6.36 -7.20
N GLU A 60 -2.56 -7.04 -6.09
CA GLU A 60 -2.85 -6.55 -4.74
C GLU A 60 -2.12 -5.23 -4.46
N VAL A 61 -0.80 -5.19 -4.67
CA VAL A 61 0.01 -3.98 -4.47
C VAL A 61 -0.47 -2.83 -5.35
N SER A 62 -0.81 -3.10 -6.62
CA SER A 62 -1.34 -2.07 -7.52
C SER A 62 -2.70 -1.54 -7.03
N GLY A 63 -3.56 -2.40 -6.49
CA GLY A 63 -4.83 -2.03 -5.88
C GLY A 63 -4.65 -1.16 -4.63
N GLU A 64 -3.76 -1.56 -3.73
CA GLU A 64 -3.46 -0.79 -2.52
C GLU A 64 -2.90 0.59 -2.84
N ILE A 65 -1.98 0.70 -3.80
CA ILE A 65 -1.44 1.99 -4.26
C ILE A 65 -2.56 2.88 -4.82
N ALA A 66 -3.49 2.32 -5.60
CA ALA A 66 -4.61 3.07 -6.14
C ALA A 66 -5.54 3.60 -5.03
N LEU A 67 -5.83 2.75 -4.03
CA LEU A 67 -6.63 3.14 -2.86
C LEU A 67 -5.94 4.25 -2.04
N LEU A 68 -4.65 4.11 -1.76
CA LEU A 68 -3.86 5.13 -1.05
C LEU A 68 -3.87 6.46 -1.80
N ARG A 69 -3.64 6.44 -3.12
CA ARG A 69 -3.66 7.66 -3.95
C ARG A 69 -5.03 8.34 -3.93
N SER A 70 -6.10 7.56 -4.02
CA SER A 70 -7.47 8.08 -3.93
C SER A 70 -7.75 8.67 -2.55
N GLY A 71 -7.33 7.97 -1.48
CA GLY A 71 -7.47 8.44 -0.10
C GLY A 71 -6.76 9.78 0.14
N MET A 72 -5.49 9.89 -0.27
CA MET A 72 -4.72 11.13 -0.14
C MET A 72 -5.34 12.29 -0.92
N SER A 73 -5.87 12.03 -2.13
CA SER A 73 -6.55 13.07 -2.92
C SER A 73 -7.85 13.53 -2.25
N GLY A 74 -8.61 12.59 -1.66
CA GLY A 74 -9.83 12.89 -0.92
C GLY A 74 -9.55 13.72 0.33
N GLU A 75 -8.57 13.32 1.14
CA GLU A 75 -8.14 14.03 2.34
C GLU A 75 -7.63 15.44 2.02
N SER A 76 -6.82 15.59 0.96
CA SER A 76 -6.37 16.90 0.49
C SER A 76 -7.54 17.80 0.07
N GLY A 77 -8.57 17.23 -0.57
CA GLY A 77 -9.79 17.96 -0.93
C GLY A 77 -10.59 18.42 0.28
N LYS A 78 -10.69 17.55 1.30
CA LYS A 78 -11.34 17.86 2.58
C LYS A 78 -10.61 19.00 3.30
N LEU A 79 -9.29 18.90 3.47
CA LEU A 79 -8.47 19.93 4.12
C LEU A 79 -8.59 21.29 3.42
N ARG A 80 -8.58 21.33 2.08
CA ARG A 80 -8.78 22.57 1.32
C ARG A 80 -10.16 23.19 1.60
N SER A 81 -11.20 22.36 1.68
CA SER A 81 -12.56 22.82 1.94
C SER A 81 -12.70 23.36 3.37
N GLU A 82 -12.10 22.68 4.35
CA GLU A 82 -12.05 23.14 5.75
C GLU A 82 -11.34 24.49 5.87
N VAL A 83 -10.13 24.62 5.33
CA VAL A 83 -9.37 25.89 5.36
C VAL A 83 -10.11 27.02 4.65
N SER A 84 -10.79 26.73 3.54
CA SER A 84 -11.60 27.74 2.85
C SER A 84 -12.81 28.17 3.68
N GLY A 85 -13.46 27.23 4.37
CA GLY A 85 -14.58 27.50 5.26
C GLY A 85 -14.16 28.33 6.47
N GLU A 86 -13.08 27.95 7.14
CA GLU A 86 -12.52 28.70 8.28
C GLU A 86 -12.12 30.12 7.88
N ASN A 87 -11.48 30.31 6.72
CA ASN A 87 -11.16 31.65 6.23
C ASN A 87 -12.40 32.49 5.94
N ALA A 88 -13.48 31.90 5.45
CA ALA A 88 -14.74 32.61 5.22
C ALA A 88 -15.38 33.04 6.54
N LEU A 89 -15.38 32.16 7.55
CA LEU A 89 -15.86 32.48 8.90
C LEU A 89 -15.03 33.61 9.52
N LEU A 90 -13.70 33.52 9.50
CA LEU A 90 -12.82 34.56 10.03
C LEU A 90 -13.05 35.93 9.35
N ARG A 91 -13.27 35.95 8.03
CA ARG A 91 -13.59 37.21 7.33
C ARG A 91 -14.92 37.79 7.80
N SER A 92 -15.95 36.95 7.91
CA SER A 92 -17.27 37.37 8.40
C SER A 92 -17.18 37.92 9.82
N ASP A 93 -16.42 37.28 10.70
CA ASP A 93 -16.22 37.73 12.08
C ASP A 93 -15.53 39.09 12.12
N VAL A 94 -14.45 39.27 11.35
CA VAL A 94 -13.74 40.56 11.26
C VAL A 94 -14.66 41.65 10.73
N GLU A 95 -15.43 41.40 9.68
CA GLU A 95 -16.40 42.36 9.14
C GLU A 95 -17.47 42.74 10.17
N GLY A 96 -17.97 41.75 10.92
CA GLY A 96 -18.94 41.94 12.00
C GLY A 96 -18.39 42.80 13.13
N GLU A 97 -17.19 42.48 13.64
CA GLU A 97 -16.54 43.22 14.72
C GLU A 97 -16.19 44.65 14.30
N PHE A 98 -15.71 44.86 13.07
CA PHE A 98 -15.51 46.22 12.53
C PHE A 98 -16.83 47.00 12.40
N GLY A 99 -17.92 46.33 12.04
CA GLY A 99 -19.26 46.93 12.00
C GLY A 99 -19.73 47.40 13.38
N LYS A 100 -19.52 46.57 14.41
CA LYS A 100 -19.81 46.94 15.81
C LYS A 100 -18.96 48.13 16.24
N PHE A 101 -17.65 48.07 16.04
CA PHE A 101 -16.74 49.16 16.39
C PHE A 101 -17.11 50.51 15.74
N ARG A 102 -17.48 50.51 14.45
CA ARG A 102 -17.96 51.73 13.77
C ARG A 102 -19.24 52.28 14.39
N SER A 103 -20.16 51.40 14.76
CA SER A 103 -21.43 51.78 15.38
C SER A 103 -21.21 52.37 16.78
N GLU A 104 -20.32 51.77 17.57
CA GLU A 104 -19.91 52.27 18.88
C GLU A 104 -19.26 53.66 18.76
N MET A 105 -18.29 53.84 17.86
CA MET A 105 -17.67 55.15 17.65
C MET A 105 -18.69 56.20 17.21
N ALA A 106 -19.59 55.88 16.28
CA ALA A 106 -20.65 56.81 15.87
C ALA A 106 -21.54 57.22 17.04
N GLY A 107 -21.88 56.29 17.93
CA GLY A 107 -22.62 56.53 19.16
C GLY A 107 -21.88 57.46 20.13
N GLU A 108 -20.62 57.16 20.43
CA GLU A 108 -19.77 57.97 21.32
C GLU A 108 -19.54 59.39 20.77
N PHE A 109 -19.28 59.54 19.47
CA PHE A 109 -19.20 60.87 18.84
C PHE A 109 -20.54 61.62 18.90
N GLY A 110 -21.67 60.93 18.78
CA GLY A 110 -23.00 61.51 18.94
C GLY A 110 -23.24 62.06 20.35
N LYS A 111 -22.83 61.30 21.38
CA LYS A 111 -22.88 61.73 22.78
C LYS A 111 -22.00 62.97 23.01
N PHE A 112 -20.75 62.92 22.58
CA PHE A 112 -19.81 64.05 22.70
C PHE A 112 -20.34 65.34 22.07
N ARG A 113 -20.92 65.26 20.87
CA ARG A 113 -21.54 66.43 20.22
C ARG A 113 -22.71 66.99 21.01
N SER A 114 -23.53 66.12 21.59
CA SER A 114 -24.70 66.51 22.39
C SER A 114 -24.27 67.20 23.70
N GLU A 115 -23.23 66.68 24.35
CA GLU A 115 -22.64 67.28 25.55
C GLU A 115 -22.10 68.68 25.26
N MET A 116 -21.28 68.82 24.21
CA MET A 116 -20.74 70.12 23.79
C MET A 116 -21.84 71.14 23.49
N ALA A 117 -22.87 70.75 22.72
CA ALA A 117 -24.00 71.65 22.42
C ALA A 117 -24.74 72.09 23.70
N GLY A 118 -24.90 71.18 24.66
CA GLY A 118 -25.52 71.46 25.96
C GLY A 118 -24.66 72.37 26.85
N GLU A 119 -23.34 72.29 26.78
CA GLU A 119 -22.44 73.20 27.51
C GLU A 119 -22.42 74.60 26.89
N PHE A 120 -22.32 74.71 25.56
CA PHE A 120 -22.33 76.01 24.88
C PHE A 120 -23.66 76.76 25.03
N GLY A 121 -24.79 76.06 25.10
CA GLY A 121 -26.10 76.69 25.31
C GLY A 121 -26.34 77.27 26.72
N LYS A 122 -25.42 77.03 27.67
CA LYS A 122 -25.49 77.58 29.04
C LYS A 122 -24.79 78.94 29.18
N PHE A 123 -24.03 79.38 28.17
CA PHE A 123 -23.36 80.68 28.13
C PHE A 123 -24.23 81.70 27.39
#